data_AF-A0A316FQV4-F1
#
_entry.id   AF-A0A316FQV4-F1
#
_cell.length_a   1.000
_cell.length_b   1.000
_cell.length_c   1.000
_cell.angle_alpha   90.00
_cell.angle_beta   90.00
_cell.angle_gamma   90.00
#
_symmetry.space_group_name_H-M   'P 1'
#
loop_
_entity.id
_entity.type
_entity.pdbx_description
1 polymer ?
#
loop_
_entity_poly.entity_id
_entity_poly.type
_entity_poly.pdbx_seq_one_letter_code
_entity_poly.pdbx_strand_id
1 'polypeptide(L)'
;MIRPSLIVKTTGDILLLIIRLSILFILSLPVMLWWLVKPVRLLIPSANNVICQANVCVDDEAALPMAEELYLASVKQMTAHGIHHDTSAKFVYCRSKACYASFGGGNERAMSYPYLGTIIAPESWQPYISTHEMVHWAQFKHLGAINTLTMPDWLIEGMAYQFSGAPESDIPEHYQSMLERYRQWASEADLATALESARHYTE
;
A
#
# COMPACT_ATOMS: atom_id res chain seq x y z
N MET A 1 -65.81 10.99 19.14
CA MET A 1 -64.55 11.74 19.37
C MET A 1 -63.46 10.75 19.75
N ILE A 2 -62.55 10.42 18.84
CA ILE A 2 -61.37 9.59 19.14
C ILE A 2 -60.20 10.57 19.30
N ARG A 3 -59.67 10.73 20.51
CA ARG A 3 -58.42 11.47 20.74
C ARG A 3 -57.26 10.62 20.22
N PRO A 4 -56.40 11.12 19.33
CA PRO A 4 -55.17 10.41 18.99
C PRO A 4 -54.26 10.42 20.20
N SER A 5 -53.87 9.24 20.69
CA SER A 5 -52.80 9.11 21.67
C SER A 5 -51.48 9.50 20.99
N LEU A 6 -50.99 10.70 21.31
CA LEU A 6 -49.60 11.07 21.04
C LEU A 6 -48.72 10.11 21.84
N ILE A 7 -48.05 9.19 21.15
CA ILE A 7 -47.01 8.34 21.73
C ILE A 7 -45.87 9.25 22.18
N VAL A 8 -45.86 9.60 23.47
CA VAL A 8 -44.71 10.25 24.11
C VAL A 8 -43.64 9.17 24.25
N LYS A 9 -42.65 9.16 23.34
CA LYS A 9 -41.48 8.27 23.48
C LYS A 9 -40.75 8.64 24.77
N THR A 10 -40.52 7.66 25.63
CA THR A 10 -39.75 7.87 26.86
C THR A 10 -38.27 8.09 26.52
N THR A 11 -37.51 8.72 27.42
CA THR A 11 -36.04 8.86 27.26
C THR A 11 -35.36 7.50 27.06
N GLY A 12 -35.91 6.43 27.63
CA GLY A 12 -35.45 5.05 27.42
C GLY A 12 -35.68 4.53 26.00
N ASP A 13 -36.83 4.85 25.39
CA ASP A 13 -37.13 4.48 24.00
C ASP A 13 -36.21 5.20 23.01
N ILE A 14 -35.86 6.46 23.30
CA ILE A 14 -34.93 7.25 22.50
C ILE A 14 -33.51 6.69 22.62
N LEU A 15 -33.05 6.38 23.84
CA LEU A 15 -31.74 5.78 24.08
C LEU A 15 -31.60 4.42 23.39
N LEU A 16 -32.61 3.56 23.49
CA LEU A 16 -32.63 2.25 22.84
C LEU A 16 -32.61 2.37 21.31
N LEU A 17 -33.32 3.35 20.75
CA LEU A 17 -33.30 3.65 19.32
C LEU A 17 -31.90 4.10 18.87
N ILE A 18 -31.26 5.01 19.61
CA ILE A 18 -29.89 5.47 19.30
C ILE A 18 -28.93 4.29 19.32
N ILE A 19 -28.97 3.44 20.34
CA ILE A 19 -28.10 2.25 20.43
C ILE A 19 -28.30 1.34 19.22
N ARG A 20 -29.56 1.06 18.84
CA ARG A 20 -29.86 0.23 17.66
C ARG A 20 -29.33 0.84 16.37
N LEU A 21 -29.51 2.14 16.17
CA LEU A 21 -29.00 2.84 14.98
C LEU A 21 -27.47 2.86 14.95
N SER A 22 -26.81 3.10 16.08
CA SER A 22 -25.34 3.06 16.19
C SER A 22 -24.79 1.67 15.89
N ILE A 23 -25.42 0.61 16.41
CA ILE A 23 -25.03 -0.78 16.11
C ILE A 23 -25.20 -1.08 14.61
N LEU A 24 -26.35 -0.72 14.02
CA LEU A 24 -26.58 -0.91 12.58
C LEU A 24 -25.53 -0.18 11.75
N PHE A 25 -25.20 1.05 12.11
CA PHE A 25 -24.16 1.83 11.44
C PHE A 25 -22.80 1.11 11.53
N ILE A 26 -22.35 0.73 12.73
CA ILE A 26 -21.07 0.04 12.94
C ILE A 26 -21.01 -1.26 12.15
N LEU A 27 -22.08 -2.05 12.14
CA LEU A 27 -22.13 -3.30 11.37
C LEU A 27 -22.09 -3.08 9.85
N SER A 28 -22.60 -1.94 9.37
CA SER A 28 -22.55 -1.57 7.95
C SER A 28 -21.20 -0.99 7.50
N LEU A 29 -20.38 -0.50 8.43
CA LEU A 29 -19.11 0.17 8.11
C LEU A 29 -18.16 -0.69 7.27
N PRO A 30 -17.88 -1.97 7.57
CA PRO A 30 -16.97 -2.77 6.76
C PRO A 30 -17.45 -2.92 5.30
N VAL A 31 -18.76 -3.08 5.11
CA VAL A 31 -19.36 -3.18 3.77
C VAL A 31 -19.22 -1.85 3.04
N MET A 32 -19.54 -0.73 3.70
CA MET A 32 -19.36 0.59 3.11
C MET A 32 -17.90 0.87 2.73
N LEU A 33 -16.96 0.60 3.64
CA LEU A 33 -15.52 0.79 3.41
C LEU A 33 -15.04 -0.06 2.23
N TRP A 34 -15.49 -1.30 2.10
CA TRP A 34 -15.15 -2.17 0.97
C TRP A 34 -15.54 -1.57 -0.40
N TRP A 35 -16.69 -0.90 -0.46
CA TRP A 35 -17.19 -0.29 -1.70
C TRP A 35 -16.60 1.10 -1.96
N LEU A 36 -16.40 1.91 -0.92
CA LEU A 36 -15.99 3.31 -1.03
C LEU A 36 -14.46 3.52 -1.01
N VAL A 37 -13.73 2.65 -0.31
CA VAL A 37 -12.28 2.80 -0.06
C VAL A 37 -11.56 1.60 -0.65
N LYS A 38 -11.37 1.61 -1.97
CA LYS A 38 -10.81 0.48 -2.73
C LYS A 38 -9.53 -0.15 -2.13
N PRO A 39 -8.55 0.61 -1.60
CA PRO A 39 -7.34 0.01 -1.03
C PRO A 39 -7.60 -0.91 0.16
N VAL A 40 -8.71 -0.76 0.89
CA VAL A 40 -9.10 -1.65 2.02
C VAL A 40 -9.22 -3.10 1.58
N ARG A 41 -9.45 -3.36 0.29
CA ARG A 41 -9.51 -4.71 -0.29
C ARG A 41 -8.21 -5.49 -0.15
N LEU A 42 -7.07 -4.82 0.05
CA LEU A 42 -5.78 -5.45 0.33
C LEU A 42 -5.72 -6.18 1.69
N LEU A 43 -6.63 -5.87 2.62
CA LEU A 43 -6.74 -6.61 3.89
C LEU A 43 -7.13 -8.08 3.65
N ILE A 44 -8.01 -8.31 2.67
CA ILE A 44 -8.49 -9.65 2.28
C ILE A 44 -8.54 -9.72 0.75
N PRO A 45 -7.39 -9.78 0.06
CA PRO A 45 -7.36 -9.67 -1.41
C PRO A 45 -8.18 -10.75 -2.10
N SER A 46 -8.21 -11.97 -1.55
CA SER A 46 -9.00 -13.08 -2.10
C SER A 46 -10.51 -12.83 -2.14
N ALA A 47 -11.03 -11.89 -1.34
CA ALA A 47 -12.42 -11.45 -1.46
C ALA A 47 -12.66 -10.48 -2.64
N ASN A 48 -11.60 -10.08 -3.35
CA ASN A 48 -11.59 -9.18 -4.50
C ASN A 48 -11.10 -9.88 -5.79
N ASN A 49 -11.50 -11.14 -5.99
CA ASN A 49 -11.26 -11.94 -7.20
C ASN A 49 -9.78 -12.12 -7.59
N VAL A 50 -8.88 -12.20 -6.61
CA VAL A 50 -7.48 -12.60 -6.82
C VAL A 50 -7.16 -13.87 -6.06
N ILE A 51 -6.25 -14.68 -6.59
CA ILE A 51 -5.75 -15.90 -5.98
C ILE A 51 -4.45 -15.55 -5.27
N CYS A 52 -4.32 -15.95 -4.01
CA CYS A 52 -3.17 -15.60 -3.18
C CYS A 52 -2.42 -16.83 -2.71
N GLN A 53 -1.10 -16.79 -2.82
CA GLN A 53 -0.16 -17.72 -2.20
C GLN A 53 0.78 -16.91 -1.29
N ALA A 54 0.67 -17.16 0.02
CA ALA A 54 1.34 -16.39 1.06
C ALA A 54 1.12 -14.87 0.93
N ASN A 55 2.17 -14.13 0.50
CA ASN A 55 2.16 -12.68 0.36
C ASN A 55 1.95 -12.20 -1.09
N VAL A 56 1.80 -13.12 -2.03
CA VAL A 56 1.68 -12.80 -3.46
C VAL A 56 0.27 -13.14 -3.92
N CYS A 57 -0.39 -12.23 -4.62
CA CYS A 57 -1.71 -12.44 -5.20
C CYS A 57 -1.73 -12.07 -6.69
N VAL A 58 -2.55 -12.75 -7.47
CA VAL A 58 -2.73 -12.53 -8.92
C VAL A 58 -4.20 -12.67 -9.33
N ASP A 59 -4.64 -11.95 -10.36
CA ASP A 59 -5.96 -12.14 -10.99
C ASP A 59 -5.99 -13.24 -12.07
N ASP A 60 -4.84 -13.84 -12.36
CA ASP A 60 -4.66 -14.97 -13.27
C ASP A 60 -3.72 -16.00 -12.63
N GLU A 61 -4.25 -17.18 -12.28
CA GLU A 61 -3.51 -18.25 -11.60
C GLU A 61 -2.24 -18.66 -12.36
N ALA A 62 -2.29 -18.64 -13.70
CA ALA A 62 -1.15 -19.01 -14.53
C ALA A 62 0.05 -18.07 -14.36
N ALA A 63 -0.19 -16.84 -13.89
CA ALA A 63 0.85 -15.83 -13.66
C ALA A 63 1.47 -15.90 -12.26
N LEU A 64 0.95 -16.74 -11.35
CA LEU A 64 1.43 -16.84 -9.97
C LEU A 64 2.94 -17.15 -9.87
N PRO A 65 3.51 -18.12 -10.61
CA PRO A 65 4.94 -18.42 -10.50
C PRO A 65 5.85 -17.22 -10.83
N MET A 66 5.47 -16.44 -11.85
CA MET A 66 6.20 -15.23 -12.24
C MET A 66 6.08 -14.13 -11.18
N ALA A 67 4.89 -13.94 -10.60
CA ALA A 67 4.67 -12.97 -9.53
C ALA A 67 5.48 -13.33 -8.26
N GLU A 68 5.55 -14.61 -7.92
CA GLU A 68 6.37 -15.10 -6.82
C GLU A 68 7.86 -14.89 -7.05
N GLU A 69 8.34 -15.14 -8.27
CA GLU A 69 9.74 -14.87 -8.65
C GLU A 69 10.10 -13.39 -8.46
N LEU A 70 9.26 -12.48 -8.96
CA LEU A 70 9.46 -11.03 -8.80
C LEU A 70 9.47 -10.60 -7.33
N TYR A 71 8.52 -11.12 -6.55
CA TYR A 71 8.46 -10.85 -5.12
C TYR A 71 9.70 -11.37 -4.39
N LEU A 72 10.10 -12.63 -4.61
CA LEU A 72 11.27 -13.21 -3.95
C LEU A 72 12.58 -12.53 -4.37
N ALA A 73 12.69 -12.10 -5.63
CA ALA A 73 13.81 -11.29 -6.10
C ALA A 73 13.89 -9.96 -5.33
N SER A 74 12.76 -9.28 -5.13
CA SER A 74 12.71 -8.05 -4.32
C SER A 74 13.11 -8.31 -2.87
N VAL A 75 12.61 -9.39 -2.23
CA VAL A 75 12.98 -9.79 -0.86
C VAL A 75 14.50 -10.01 -0.76
N LYS A 76 15.08 -10.72 -1.72
CA LYS A 76 16.53 -10.97 -1.78
C LYS A 76 17.32 -9.67 -1.92
N GLN A 77 16.87 -8.74 -2.76
CA GLN A 77 17.52 -7.44 -2.95
C GLN A 77 17.44 -6.59 -1.67
N MET A 78 16.28 -6.55 -1.00
CA MET A 78 16.12 -5.87 0.29
C MET A 78 17.05 -6.45 1.36
N THR A 79 17.19 -7.78 1.43
CA THR A 79 18.11 -8.46 2.34
C THR A 79 19.57 -8.09 2.05
N ALA A 80 19.95 -7.96 0.77
CA ALA A 80 21.29 -7.51 0.39
C ALA A 80 21.58 -6.05 0.82
N HIS A 81 20.53 -5.25 1.04
CA HIS A 81 20.62 -3.88 1.56
C HIS A 81 20.31 -3.76 3.07
N GLY A 82 20.42 -4.87 3.81
CA GLY A 82 20.33 -4.89 5.27
C GLY A 82 18.90 -5.03 5.84
N ILE A 83 17.89 -5.24 5.00
CA ILE A 83 16.49 -5.38 5.45
C ILE A 83 16.10 -6.87 5.55
N HIS A 84 16.04 -7.39 6.78
CA HIS A 84 15.83 -8.82 7.04
C HIS A 84 14.40 -9.22 7.49
N HIS A 85 13.65 -8.30 8.13
CA HIS A 85 12.37 -8.64 8.79
C HIS A 85 11.16 -7.86 8.27
N ASP A 86 11.37 -6.84 7.44
CA ASP A 86 10.31 -5.93 6.99
C ASP A 86 9.73 -6.29 5.62
N THR A 87 9.97 -7.50 5.11
CA THR A 87 9.58 -7.89 3.74
C THR A 87 8.21 -8.57 3.64
N SER A 88 7.41 -8.61 4.72
CA SER A 88 6.11 -9.32 4.75
C SER A 88 4.95 -8.61 4.02
N ALA A 89 5.25 -7.65 3.15
CA ALA A 89 4.27 -6.91 2.37
C ALA A 89 3.42 -7.85 1.50
N LYS A 90 2.10 -7.65 1.49
CA LYS A 90 1.23 -8.29 0.48
C LYS A 90 1.38 -7.56 -0.84
N PHE A 91 1.68 -8.29 -1.91
CA PHE A 91 1.77 -7.76 -3.27
C PHE A 91 0.68 -8.39 -4.14
N VAL A 92 -0.15 -7.55 -4.75
CA VAL A 92 -1.09 -7.97 -5.79
C VAL A 92 -0.53 -7.59 -7.14
N TYR A 93 -0.14 -8.60 -7.91
CA TYR A 93 0.32 -8.45 -9.28
C TYR A 93 -0.88 -8.62 -10.20
N CYS A 94 -1.38 -7.51 -10.76
CA CYS A 94 -2.54 -7.54 -11.65
C CYS A 94 -2.10 -7.74 -13.09
N ARG A 95 -2.73 -8.66 -13.84
CA ARG A 95 -2.63 -8.87 -15.29
C ARG A 95 -3.65 -8.05 -16.06
N SER A 96 -4.76 -7.66 -15.43
CA SER A 96 -5.78 -6.81 -16.03
C SER A 96 -5.82 -5.41 -15.41
N LYS A 97 -6.18 -4.41 -16.24
CA LYS A 97 -6.47 -3.04 -15.76
C LYS A 97 -7.65 -3.03 -14.78
N ALA A 98 -8.59 -3.96 -14.93
CA ALA A 98 -9.73 -4.12 -14.03
C ALA A 98 -9.29 -4.56 -12.62
N CYS A 99 -8.37 -5.54 -12.50
CA CYS A 99 -7.77 -5.90 -11.23
C CYS A 99 -7.09 -4.68 -10.58
N TYR A 100 -6.23 -3.98 -11.32
CA TYR A 100 -5.47 -2.85 -10.78
C TYR A 100 -6.41 -1.73 -10.26
N ALA A 101 -7.39 -1.34 -11.09
CA ALA A 101 -8.39 -0.35 -10.74
C ALA A 101 -9.33 -0.78 -9.60
N SER A 102 -9.48 -2.08 -9.36
CA SER A 102 -10.31 -2.60 -8.26
C SER A 102 -9.68 -2.37 -6.89
N PHE A 103 -8.34 -2.28 -6.80
CA PHE A 103 -7.64 -1.96 -5.56
C PHE A 103 -7.39 -0.45 -5.37
N GLY A 104 -7.73 0.37 -6.38
CA GLY A 104 -7.53 1.82 -6.34
C GLY A 104 -6.43 2.33 -7.27
N GLY A 105 -5.80 1.44 -8.05
CA GLY A 105 -4.81 1.80 -9.06
C GLY A 105 -5.37 2.69 -10.18
N GLY A 106 -4.51 3.55 -10.73
CA GLY A 106 -4.80 4.47 -11.83
C GLY A 106 -3.89 4.24 -13.04
N ASN A 107 -3.13 5.28 -13.40
CA ASN A 107 -2.17 5.26 -14.52
C ASN A 107 -0.71 5.02 -14.07
N GLU A 108 -0.52 4.92 -12.76
CA GLU A 108 0.74 4.67 -12.09
C GLU A 108 1.18 3.22 -12.35
N ARG A 109 2.49 2.97 -12.26
CA ARG A 109 3.06 1.65 -12.54
C ARG A 109 2.81 0.67 -11.41
N ALA A 110 2.73 1.18 -10.19
CA ALA A 110 2.43 0.46 -8.98
C ALA A 110 2.00 1.46 -7.89
N MET A 111 1.47 0.95 -6.77
CA MET A 111 1.17 1.75 -5.58
C MET A 111 1.39 0.92 -4.32
N SER A 112 2.08 1.49 -3.35
CA SER A 112 2.22 0.94 -2.01
C SER A 112 1.34 1.71 -1.02
N TYR A 113 0.41 0.99 -0.39
CA TYR A 113 -0.47 1.55 0.63
C TYR A 113 0.04 1.18 2.03
N PRO A 114 0.24 2.16 2.92
CA PRO A 114 0.80 1.92 4.25
C PRO A 114 0.02 0.85 5.01
N TYR A 115 0.73 -0.20 5.44
CA TYR A 115 0.21 -1.34 6.22
C TYR A 115 -0.88 -2.19 5.56
N LEU A 116 -1.26 -1.89 4.31
CA LEU A 116 -2.24 -2.69 3.55
C LEU A 116 -1.54 -3.62 2.56
N GLY A 117 -0.56 -3.09 1.82
CA GLY A 117 0.17 -3.83 0.80
C GLY A 117 0.38 -3.01 -0.46
N THR A 118 0.81 -3.68 -1.52
CA THR A 118 1.22 -3.09 -2.78
C THR A 118 0.41 -3.69 -3.91
N ILE A 119 0.10 -2.88 -4.93
CA ILE A 119 -0.45 -3.34 -6.20
C ILE A 119 0.48 -2.98 -7.36
N ILE A 120 0.71 -3.93 -8.28
CA ILE A 120 1.54 -3.75 -9.47
C ILE A 120 0.65 -3.79 -10.72
N ALA A 121 0.78 -2.79 -11.60
CA ALA A 121 -0.01 -2.69 -12.82
C ALA A 121 0.40 -3.75 -13.87
N PRO A 122 -0.49 -4.14 -14.81
CA PRO A 122 -0.24 -5.19 -15.81
C PRO A 122 1.04 -5.11 -16.62
N GLU A 123 1.46 -3.90 -16.97
CA GLU A 123 2.60 -3.64 -17.85
C GLU A 123 3.90 -3.38 -17.03
N SER A 124 3.82 -3.47 -15.70
CA SER A 124 4.88 -3.06 -14.77
C SER A 124 5.53 -4.21 -14.01
N TRP A 125 5.29 -5.46 -14.41
CA TRP A 125 5.86 -6.66 -13.76
C TRP A 125 7.35 -6.78 -14.07
N GLN A 126 8.16 -6.01 -13.35
CA GLN A 126 9.61 -5.93 -13.54
C GLN A 126 10.29 -6.01 -12.17
N PRO A 127 11.47 -6.67 -12.06
CA PRO A 127 12.13 -6.87 -10.78
C PRO A 127 12.35 -5.57 -10.00
N TYR A 128 12.82 -4.53 -10.68
CA TYR A 128 13.10 -3.25 -10.02
C TYR A 128 11.82 -2.49 -9.62
N ILE A 129 10.69 -2.68 -10.30
CA ILE A 129 9.42 -2.10 -9.85
C ILE A 129 8.98 -2.79 -8.56
N SER A 130 9.06 -4.12 -8.49
CA SER A 130 8.76 -4.85 -7.25
C SER A 130 9.67 -4.42 -6.09
N THR A 131 10.97 -4.26 -6.34
CA THR A 131 11.90 -3.75 -5.32
C THR A 131 11.60 -2.31 -4.93
N HIS A 132 11.32 -1.42 -5.88
CA HIS A 132 10.96 -0.03 -5.63
C HIS A 132 9.79 0.06 -4.63
N GLU A 133 8.72 -0.70 -4.89
CA GLU A 133 7.57 -0.74 -3.98
C GLU A 133 7.89 -1.41 -2.64
N MET A 134 8.79 -2.39 -2.62
CA MET A 134 9.25 -3.01 -1.37
C MET A 134 10.05 -2.01 -0.51
N VAL A 135 10.76 -1.06 -1.13
CA VAL A 135 11.39 0.06 -0.42
C VAL A 135 10.34 0.97 0.20
N HIS A 136 9.27 1.33 -0.51
CA HIS A 136 8.16 2.08 0.09
C HIS A 136 7.51 1.36 1.27
N TRP A 137 7.33 0.05 1.15
CA TRP A 137 6.85 -0.74 2.28
C TRP A 137 7.81 -0.66 3.48
N ALA A 138 9.12 -0.80 3.25
CA ALA A 138 10.12 -0.66 4.31
C ALA A 138 10.11 0.74 4.94
N GLN A 139 9.93 1.80 4.14
CA GLN A 139 9.73 3.17 4.64
C GLN A 139 8.53 3.24 5.59
N PHE A 140 7.35 2.75 5.19
CA PHE A 140 6.16 2.77 6.04
C PHE A 140 6.33 1.95 7.34
N LYS A 141 7.05 0.84 7.27
CA LYS A 141 7.35 -0.03 8.41
C LYS A 141 8.33 0.62 9.39
N HIS A 142 9.41 1.23 8.89
CA HIS A 142 10.49 1.77 9.71
C HIS A 142 10.22 3.19 10.20
N LEU A 143 9.63 4.02 9.36
CA LEU A 143 9.43 5.45 9.63
C LEU A 143 8.04 5.75 10.16
N GLY A 144 7.06 4.88 9.86
CA GLY A 144 5.65 5.12 10.14
C GLY A 144 4.92 5.76 8.95
N ALA A 145 3.65 5.41 8.76
CA ALA A 145 2.84 5.91 7.64
C ALA A 145 2.76 7.45 7.59
N ILE A 146 2.44 8.08 8.72
CA ILE A 146 2.30 9.54 8.80
C ILE A 146 3.62 10.21 8.46
N ASN A 147 4.69 9.79 9.12
CA ASN A 147 6.02 10.36 8.93
C ASN A 147 6.48 10.24 7.47
N THR A 148 6.35 9.03 6.89
CA THR A 148 6.72 8.77 5.49
C THR A 148 5.93 9.69 4.55
N LEU A 149 4.61 9.78 4.70
CA LEU A 149 3.76 10.59 3.80
C LEU A 149 3.95 12.10 3.96
N THR A 150 4.62 12.56 5.03
CA THR A 150 4.97 13.98 5.24
C THR A 150 6.40 14.31 4.86
N MET A 151 7.23 13.31 4.51
CA MET A 151 8.59 13.56 4.05
C MET A 151 8.59 14.20 2.66
N PRO A 152 9.67 14.91 2.30
CA PRO A 152 9.83 15.41 0.94
C PRO A 152 9.88 14.26 -0.08
N ASP A 153 9.20 14.43 -1.21
CA ASP A 153 9.17 13.42 -2.29
C ASP A 153 10.56 12.97 -2.72
N TRP A 154 11.55 13.89 -2.75
CA TRP A 154 12.91 13.54 -3.14
C TRP A 154 13.55 12.48 -2.22
N LEU A 155 13.16 12.47 -0.94
CA LEU A 155 13.64 11.49 0.03
C LEU A 155 12.90 10.16 -0.14
N ILE A 156 11.58 10.21 -0.32
CA ILE A 156 10.74 9.01 -0.47
C ILE A 156 11.07 8.28 -1.77
N GLU A 157 10.93 8.97 -2.90
CA GLU A 157 11.08 8.44 -4.26
C GLU A 157 12.55 8.23 -4.61
N GLY A 158 13.43 9.17 -4.23
CA GLY A 158 14.85 9.06 -4.48
C GLY A 158 15.47 7.84 -3.80
N MET A 159 15.05 7.53 -2.56
CA MET A 159 15.44 6.30 -1.86
C MET A 159 14.92 5.06 -2.59
N ALA A 160 13.65 5.04 -2.97
CA ALA A 160 13.05 3.91 -3.68
C ALA A 160 13.75 3.63 -5.01
N TYR A 161 14.03 4.66 -5.82
CA TYR A 161 14.80 4.50 -7.06
C TYR A 161 16.24 4.07 -6.82
N GLN A 162 16.94 4.65 -5.84
CA GLN A 162 18.33 4.29 -5.55
C GLN A 162 18.50 2.80 -5.27
N PHE A 163 17.60 2.20 -4.49
CA PHE A 163 17.72 0.79 -4.08
C PHE A 163 16.94 -0.19 -4.97
N SER A 164 16.07 0.31 -5.86
CA SER A 164 15.33 -0.55 -6.81
C SER A 164 16.21 -1.22 -7.85
N GLY A 165 17.32 -0.59 -8.24
CA GLY A 165 18.12 -1.00 -9.40
C GLY A 165 17.46 -0.69 -10.75
N ALA A 166 16.50 0.24 -10.78
CA ALA A 166 15.86 0.70 -12.01
C ALA A 166 16.92 1.28 -12.98
N PRO A 167 16.89 0.91 -14.27
CA PRO A 167 17.78 1.52 -15.26
C PRO A 167 17.38 2.98 -15.48
N GLU A 168 18.36 3.87 -15.62
CA GLU A 168 18.14 5.31 -15.80
C GLU A 168 17.18 5.64 -16.95
N SER A 169 17.23 4.86 -18.03
CA SER A 169 16.33 5.00 -19.19
C SER A 169 14.85 4.74 -18.88
N ASP A 170 14.54 4.08 -17.78
CA ASP A 170 13.17 3.75 -17.37
C ASP A 170 12.70 4.51 -16.11
N ILE A 171 13.57 5.37 -15.55
CA ILE A 171 13.20 6.30 -14.49
C ILE A 171 12.57 7.54 -15.14
N PRO A 172 11.29 7.87 -14.82
CA PRO A 172 10.65 9.08 -15.34
C PRO A 172 11.47 10.34 -15.05
N GLU A 173 11.52 11.25 -16.03
CA GLU A 173 12.37 12.46 -15.99
C GLU A 173 12.18 13.29 -14.71
N HIS A 174 10.94 13.40 -14.22
CA HIS A 174 10.65 14.17 -13.01
C HIS A 174 11.24 13.56 -11.73
N TYR A 175 11.56 12.27 -11.70
CA TYR A 175 12.23 11.60 -10.57
C TYR A 175 13.76 11.66 -10.65
N GLN A 176 14.35 12.03 -11.78
CA GLN A 176 15.82 12.04 -11.89
C GLN A 176 16.45 13.08 -10.96
N SER A 177 15.86 14.28 -10.87
CA SER A 177 16.35 15.32 -9.95
C SER A 177 16.20 14.93 -8.47
N MET A 178 15.13 14.18 -8.15
CA MET A 178 14.88 13.62 -6.82
C MET A 178 15.93 12.58 -6.44
N LEU A 179 16.22 11.65 -7.36
CA LEU A 179 17.25 10.64 -7.18
C LEU A 179 18.64 11.26 -7.01
N GLU A 180 18.98 12.28 -7.80
CA GLU A 180 20.26 12.97 -7.67
C GLU A 180 20.39 13.68 -6.32
N ARG A 181 19.33 14.36 -5.88
CA ARG A 181 19.29 14.97 -4.54
C ARG A 181 19.43 13.93 -3.43
N TYR A 182 18.77 12.78 -3.57
CA TYR A 182 18.92 11.67 -2.62
C TYR A 182 20.35 11.15 -2.56
N ARG A 183 21.00 10.97 -3.72
CA ARG A 183 22.39 10.53 -3.80
C ARG A 183 23.33 11.51 -3.11
N GLN A 184 23.13 12.81 -3.29
CA GLN A 184 23.93 13.82 -2.59
C GLN A 184 23.76 13.75 -1.06
N TRP A 185 22.60 13.31 -0.59
CA TRP A 185 22.32 13.14 0.83
C TRP A 185 22.88 11.83 1.43
N ALA A 186 22.79 10.70 0.71
CA ALA A 186 23.13 9.38 1.27
C ALA A 186 23.72 8.37 0.26
N SER A 187 24.60 8.81 -0.66
CA SER A 187 25.14 7.97 -1.75
C SER A 187 25.77 6.64 -1.33
N GLU A 188 26.38 6.58 -0.14
CA GLU A 188 27.13 5.40 0.34
C GLU A 188 26.37 4.58 1.39
N ALA A 189 25.20 5.03 1.83
CA ALA A 189 24.40 4.30 2.81
C ALA A 189 23.72 3.08 2.18
N ASP A 190 23.70 1.96 2.90
CA ASP A 190 22.74 0.90 2.61
C ASP A 190 21.31 1.35 3.00
N LEU A 191 20.30 0.58 2.62
CA LEU A 191 18.91 0.96 2.84
C LEU A 191 18.60 1.03 4.35
N ALA A 192 19.13 0.11 5.15
CA ALA A 192 18.93 0.13 6.60
C ALA A 192 19.46 1.43 7.25
N THR A 193 20.68 1.84 6.89
CA THR A 193 21.30 3.08 7.38
C THR A 193 20.58 4.33 6.88
N ALA A 194 20.14 4.31 5.61
CA ALA A 194 19.37 5.41 5.03
C ALA A 194 18.01 5.58 5.71
N LEU A 195 17.31 4.49 6.02
CA LEU A 195 16.04 4.52 6.75
C LEU A 195 16.23 5.06 8.18
N GLU A 196 17.30 4.68 8.87
CA GLU A 196 17.58 5.24 10.20
C GLU A 196 17.91 6.73 10.14
N SER A 197 18.67 7.15 9.13
CA SER A 197 19.00 8.56 8.93
C SER A 197 17.76 9.39 8.59
N ALA A 198 16.85 8.85 7.76
CA ALA A 198 15.59 9.49 7.39
C ALA A 198 14.66 9.70 8.58
N ARG A 199 14.70 8.83 9.60
CA ARG A 199 13.90 8.97 10.84
C ARG A 199 14.20 10.28 11.58
N HIS A 200 15.41 10.78 11.45
CA HIS A 200 15.88 12.01 12.10
C HIS A 200 15.97 13.20 11.13
N TYR A 201 15.46 13.04 9.91
CA TYR A 201 15.48 14.12 8.93
C TYR A 201 14.60 15.28 9.40
N THR A 202 15.19 16.47 9.44
CA THR A 202 14.51 17.74 9.65
C THR A 202 14.92 18.67 8.51
N GLU A 203 13.95 19.39 7.95
CA GLU A 203 14.18 20.36 6.85
C GLU A 203 15.10 21.53 7.25
#